data_AF-A0A6C7EC56-F1
#
_entry.id   AF-A0A6C7EC56-F1
#
_cell.length_a   1.000
_cell.length_b   1.000
_cell.length_c   1.000
_cell.angle_alpha   90.00
_cell.angle_beta   90.00
_cell.angle_gamma   90.00
#
_symmetry.space_group_name_H-M   'P 1'
#
loop_
_entity.id
_entity.type
_entity.pdbx_description
1 polymer ?
#
loop_
_entity_poly.entity_id
_entity_poly.type
_entity_poly.pdbx_seq_one_letter_code
_entity_poly.pdbx_strand_id
1 'polypeptide(L)'
;MSSPASRPPNLPLSDSRTHGHLTDALASAGVTALRLLWFAQQADVEGRPADARRFRSTADDVTSNAFGLLEHLADVGDPLTGLPIDDTDEHLAAGVAGERLAGDALAAAASTARDEGFADVADWFVTLSEAAERHASKLSSPNNGS
;
A
#
# COMPACT_ATOMS: atom_id res chain seq x y z
N MET A 1 4.86 8.16 -36.04
CA MET A 1 4.48 8.60 -34.68
C MET A 1 2.97 8.52 -34.62
N SER A 2 2.42 7.48 -33.97
CA SER A 2 0.97 7.30 -33.90
C SER A 2 0.36 8.37 -33.00
N SER A 3 -0.64 9.08 -33.51
CA SER A 3 -1.41 10.06 -32.76
C SER A 3 -2.03 9.39 -31.51
N PRO A 4 -2.01 10.00 -30.31
CA PRO A 4 -2.70 9.44 -29.17
C PRO A 4 -4.19 9.38 -29.51
N ALA A 5 -4.74 8.17 -29.57
CA ALA A 5 -6.16 7.97 -29.81
C ALA A 5 -6.95 8.78 -28.75
N SER A 6 -7.76 9.72 -29.20
CA SER A 6 -8.64 10.50 -28.34
C SER A 6 -9.50 9.56 -27.51
N ARG A 7 -9.53 9.77 -26.18
CA ARG A 7 -10.35 9.00 -25.24
C ARG A 7 -11.79 8.91 -25.81
N PRO A 8 -12.38 7.72 -25.95
CA PRO A 8 -13.77 7.62 -26.36
C PRO A 8 -14.64 8.39 -25.35
N PRO A 9 -15.60 9.21 -25.81
CA PRO A 9 -16.44 9.98 -24.91
C PRO A 9 -17.16 9.02 -23.95
N ASN A 10 -17.07 9.30 -22.65
CA ASN A 10 -17.74 8.59 -21.53
C ASN A 10 -17.17 7.25 -21.06
N LEU A 11 -15.92 6.84 -21.37
CA LEU A 11 -15.33 5.69 -20.68
C LEU A 11 -15.01 6.05 -19.21
N PRO A 12 -15.68 5.48 -18.19
CA PRO A 12 -15.36 5.73 -16.78
C PRO A 12 -13.95 5.25 -16.45
N LEU A 13 -13.31 5.84 -15.43
CA LEU A 13 -11.98 5.40 -15.03
C LEU A 13 -12.01 3.93 -14.57
N SER A 14 -12.99 3.55 -13.75
CA SER A 14 -13.18 2.20 -13.17
C SER A 14 -13.08 1.08 -14.20
N ASP A 15 -13.62 1.31 -15.41
CA ASP A 15 -13.77 0.30 -16.46
C ASP A 15 -12.64 0.37 -17.50
N SER A 16 -11.62 1.19 -17.25
CA SER A 16 -10.54 1.45 -18.18
C SER A 16 -9.28 0.65 -17.85
N ARG A 17 -8.46 0.38 -18.87
CA ARG A 17 -7.08 -0.12 -18.65
C ARG A 17 -6.22 0.88 -17.88
N THR A 18 -6.56 2.17 -17.93
CA THR A 18 -5.86 3.22 -17.18
C THR A 18 -6.02 3.03 -15.67
N HIS A 19 -7.19 2.59 -15.20
CA HIS A 19 -7.38 2.26 -13.79
C HIS A 19 -6.42 1.15 -13.33
N GLY A 20 -6.33 0.05 -14.09
CA GLY A 20 -5.35 -1.01 -13.81
C GLY A 20 -3.91 -0.49 -13.78
N HIS A 21 -3.51 0.35 -14.75
CA HIS A 21 -2.18 0.94 -14.76
C HIS A 21 -1.89 1.86 -13.58
N LEU A 22 -2.89 2.60 -13.08
CA LEU A 22 -2.75 3.44 -11.89
C LEU A 22 -2.55 2.58 -10.64
N THR A 23 -3.35 1.53 -10.48
CA THR A 23 -3.20 0.58 -9.35
C THR A 23 -1.85 -0.13 -9.37
N ASP A 24 -1.40 -0.61 -10.54
CA ASP A 24 -0.09 -1.22 -10.71
C ASP A 24 1.05 -0.24 -10.39
N ALA A 25 0.92 1.02 -10.85
CA ALA A 25 1.90 2.06 -10.58
C ALA A 25 1.96 2.40 -9.08
N LEU A 26 0.82 2.46 -8.39
CA LEU A 26 0.75 2.72 -6.95
C LEU A 26 1.43 1.60 -6.16
N ALA A 27 1.13 0.34 -6.49
CA ALA A 27 1.78 -0.82 -5.86
C ALA A 27 3.31 -0.80 -6.08
N SER A 28 3.75 -0.51 -7.30
CA SER A 28 5.17 -0.39 -7.65
C SER A 28 5.86 0.76 -6.89
N ALA A 29 5.19 1.90 -6.74
CA ALA A 29 5.70 3.03 -5.97
C ALA A 29 5.88 2.68 -4.49
N GLY A 30 4.89 2.03 -3.87
CA GLY A 30 4.98 1.58 -2.48
C GLY A 30 6.15 0.63 -2.22
N VAL A 31 6.32 -0.39 -3.07
CA VAL A 31 7.46 -1.32 -3.00
C VAL A 31 8.78 -0.59 -3.21
N THR A 32 8.83 0.38 -4.15
CA THR A 32 10.04 1.15 -4.44
C THR A 32 10.45 2.02 -3.26
N ALA A 33 9.51 2.75 -2.64
CA ALA A 33 9.78 3.58 -1.47
C ALA A 33 10.29 2.75 -0.29
N LEU A 34 9.63 1.62 0.02
CA LEU A 34 10.06 0.72 1.11
C LEU A 34 11.47 0.15 0.88
N ARG A 35 11.79 -0.24 -0.36
CA ARG A 35 13.14 -0.73 -0.72
C ARG A 35 14.20 0.35 -0.53
N LEU A 36 13.92 1.59 -0.95
CA LEU A 36 14.84 2.71 -0.78
C LEU A 36 15.08 3.03 0.69
N LEU A 37 14.05 3.00 1.53
CA LEU A 37 14.20 3.18 2.98
C LEU A 37 15.04 2.07 3.61
N TRP A 38 14.87 0.82 3.18
CA TRP A 38 15.72 -0.28 3.62
C TRP A 38 17.18 -0.09 3.17
N PHE A 39 17.42 0.34 1.93
CA PHE A 39 18.78 0.69 1.46
C PHE A 39 19.41 1.83 2.26
N ALA A 40 18.62 2.84 2.63
CA ALA A 40 19.10 3.92 3.49
C ALA A 40 19.56 3.39 4.85
N GLN A 41 18.80 2.45 5.43
CA GLN A 41 19.17 1.81 6.70
C GLN A 41 20.48 1.01 6.55
N GLN A 42 20.66 0.25 5.46
CA GLN A 42 21.91 -0.47 5.21
C GLN A 42 23.09 0.50 5.06
N ALA A 43 22.92 1.59 4.30
CA ALA A 43 23.94 2.61 4.13
C ALA A 43 24.35 3.27 5.46
N ASP A 44 23.44 3.47 6.40
CA ASP A 44 23.79 3.96 7.74
C ASP A 44 24.62 2.95 8.53
N VAL A 45 24.27 1.66 8.49
CA VAL A 45 25.05 0.59 9.12
C VAL A 45 26.47 0.52 8.54
N GLU A 46 26.61 0.77 7.24
CA GLU A 46 27.89 0.81 6.54
C GLU A 46 28.70 2.10 6.75
N GLY A 47 28.15 3.09 7.48
CA GLY A 47 28.80 4.38 7.69
C GLY A 47 28.85 5.27 6.45
N ARG A 48 27.85 5.16 5.56
CA ARG A 48 27.69 5.92 4.30
C ARG A 48 26.53 6.94 4.39
N PRO A 49 26.64 7.99 5.22
CA PRO A 49 25.51 8.89 5.50
C PRO A 49 25.07 9.73 4.28
N ALA A 50 25.94 9.96 3.29
CA ALA A 50 25.56 10.65 2.06
C ALA A 50 24.66 9.78 1.16
N ASP A 51 24.97 8.49 1.04
CA ASP A 51 24.17 7.53 0.29
C ASP A 51 22.83 7.29 1.00
N ALA A 52 22.84 7.17 2.33
CA ALA A 52 21.62 7.03 3.13
C ALA A 52 20.66 8.21 2.95
N ARG A 53 21.18 9.45 2.96
CA ARG A 53 20.36 10.65 2.67
C ARG A 53 19.78 10.63 1.26
N ARG A 54 20.57 10.23 0.26
CA ARG A 54 20.11 10.13 -1.13
C ARG A 54 18.97 9.11 -1.26
N PHE A 55 19.10 7.94 -0.64
CA PHE A 55 18.02 6.95 -0.68
C PHE A 55 16.74 7.44 0.00
N ARG A 56 16.85 8.10 1.15
CA ARG A 56 15.69 8.70 1.85
C ARG A 56 14.99 9.75 1.02
N SER A 57 15.73 10.72 0.47
CA SER A 57 15.12 11.78 -0.35
C SER A 57 14.41 11.18 -1.57
N THR A 58 14.99 10.16 -2.21
CA THR A 58 14.32 9.48 -3.33
C THR A 58 13.07 8.72 -2.87
N ALA A 59 13.08 8.12 -1.67
CA ALA A 59 11.89 7.46 -1.12
C ALA A 59 10.76 8.47 -0.85
N ASP A 60 11.10 9.65 -0.34
CA ASP A 60 10.16 10.76 -0.13
C ASP A 60 9.56 11.22 -1.47
N ASP A 61 10.39 11.41 -2.50
CA ASP A 61 9.93 11.78 -3.85
C ASP A 61 8.99 10.72 -4.45
N VAL A 62 9.32 9.43 -4.31
CA VAL A 62 8.47 8.32 -4.79
C VAL A 62 7.15 8.28 -4.03
N THR A 63 7.17 8.51 -2.72
CA THR A 63 5.96 8.54 -1.88
C THR A 63 5.07 9.73 -2.25
N SER A 64 5.67 10.89 -2.50
CA SER A 64 4.96 12.09 -2.99
C SER A 64 4.25 11.81 -4.32
N ASN A 65 4.94 11.16 -5.28
CA ASN A 65 4.32 10.76 -6.54
C ASN A 65 3.20 9.72 -6.36
N ALA A 66 3.32 8.83 -5.37
CA ALA A 66 2.30 7.84 -5.05
C ALA A 66 0.99 8.50 -4.56
N PHE A 67 1.06 9.61 -3.82
CA PHE A 67 -0.14 10.36 -3.43
C PHE A 67 -0.90 10.89 -4.64
N GLY A 68 -0.22 11.42 -5.67
CA GLY A 68 -0.87 11.85 -6.90
C GLY A 68 -1.55 10.70 -7.68
N LEU A 69 -1.03 9.48 -7.59
CA LEU A 69 -1.71 8.29 -8.15
C LEU A 69 -2.99 7.97 -7.35
N LEU A 70 -2.93 8.07 -6.03
CA LEU A 70 -4.07 7.83 -5.16
C LEU A 70 -5.17 8.89 -5.35
N GLU A 71 -4.81 10.15 -5.57
CA GLU A 71 -5.77 11.21 -5.92
C GLU A 71 -6.57 10.88 -7.18
N HIS A 72 -5.94 10.30 -8.22
CA HIS A 72 -6.65 9.84 -9.41
C HIS A 72 -7.54 8.62 -9.15
N LEU A 73 -7.16 7.76 -8.20
CA LEU A 73 -7.91 6.56 -7.83
C LEU A 73 -9.07 6.86 -6.88
N ALA A 74 -9.01 7.95 -6.11
CA ALA A 74 -10.03 8.30 -5.12
C ALA A 74 -11.44 8.41 -5.73
N ASP A 75 -11.56 8.90 -6.97
CA ASP A 75 -12.83 8.98 -7.70
C ASP A 75 -13.50 7.61 -7.96
N VAL A 76 -12.73 6.51 -7.90
CA VAL A 76 -13.21 5.14 -8.12
C VAL A 76 -13.13 4.25 -6.87
N GLY A 77 -12.60 4.79 -5.77
CA GLY A 77 -12.46 4.12 -4.47
C GLY A 77 -11.03 3.70 -4.14
N ASP A 78 -10.86 3.20 -2.91
CA ASP A 78 -9.62 2.66 -2.40
C ASP A 78 -9.12 1.50 -3.29
N PRO A 79 -7.89 1.57 -3.84
CA PRO A 79 -7.37 0.54 -4.72
C PRO A 79 -7.21 -0.84 -4.07
N LEU A 80 -7.21 -0.92 -2.74
CA LEU A 80 -7.13 -2.18 -2.01
C LEU A 80 -8.52 -2.80 -1.74
N THR A 81 -9.48 -2.01 -1.27
CA THR A 81 -10.78 -2.50 -0.80
C THR A 81 -11.95 -2.19 -1.73
N GLY A 82 -11.79 -1.21 -2.63
CA GLY A 82 -12.86 -0.66 -3.46
C GLY A 82 -13.85 0.23 -2.72
N LEU A 83 -13.64 0.50 -1.43
CA LEU A 83 -14.50 1.38 -0.64
C LEU A 83 -14.26 2.86 -0.98
N PRO A 84 -15.25 3.74 -0.80
CA PRO A 84 -15.04 5.18 -0.92
C PRO A 84 -13.93 5.69 0.01
N ILE A 85 -13.22 6.73 -0.45
CA ILE A 85 -12.15 7.40 0.30
C ILE A 85 -12.24 8.92 0.15
N ASP A 86 -13.42 9.51 0.36
CA ASP A 86 -13.63 10.96 0.25
C ASP A 86 -13.37 11.66 1.60
N ASP A 87 -14.17 11.33 2.61
CA ASP A 87 -14.03 11.90 3.96
C ASP A 87 -13.30 10.97 4.95
N THR A 88 -12.99 11.50 6.13
CA THR A 88 -12.23 10.77 7.15
C THR A 88 -12.99 9.55 7.70
N ASP A 89 -14.32 9.60 7.78
CA ASP A 89 -15.10 8.45 8.25
C ASP A 89 -15.03 7.31 7.23
N GLU A 90 -15.07 7.64 5.94
CA GLU A 90 -14.82 6.70 4.84
C GLU A 90 -13.37 6.18 4.82
N HIS A 91 -12.36 7.04 5.05
CA HIS A 91 -10.96 6.62 5.18
C HIS A 91 -10.77 5.61 6.32
N LEU A 92 -11.43 5.83 7.46
CA LEU A 92 -11.40 4.89 8.59
C LEU A 92 -12.05 3.56 8.23
N ALA A 93 -13.21 3.59 7.56
CA ALA A 93 -13.88 2.38 7.10
C ALA A 93 -13.04 1.58 6.09
N ALA A 94 -12.46 2.26 5.09
CA ALA A 94 -11.54 1.68 4.11
C ALA A 94 -10.29 1.11 4.78
N GLY A 95 -9.69 1.86 5.72
CA GLY A 95 -8.52 1.40 6.48
C GLY A 95 -8.79 0.15 7.32
N VAL A 96 -9.94 0.08 8.01
CA VAL A 96 -10.34 -1.13 8.76
C VAL A 96 -10.52 -2.33 7.83
N ALA A 97 -11.16 -2.13 6.68
CA ALA A 97 -11.35 -3.20 5.70
C ALA A 97 -10.01 -3.66 5.10
N GLY A 98 -9.09 -2.74 4.83
CA GLY A 98 -7.75 -3.03 4.31
C GLY A 98 -6.90 -3.84 5.28
N GLU A 99 -6.89 -3.48 6.57
CA GLU A 99 -6.18 -4.24 7.60
C GLU A 99 -6.75 -5.67 7.75
N ARG A 100 -8.08 -5.85 7.72
CA ARG A 100 -8.69 -7.19 7.76
C ARG A 100 -8.34 -8.03 6.54
N LEU A 101 -8.43 -7.45 5.35
CA LEU A 101 -8.05 -8.14 4.11
C LEU A 101 -6.58 -8.58 4.15
N ALA A 102 -5.69 -7.73 4.63
CA ALA A 102 -4.28 -8.06 4.81
C ALA A 102 -4.09 -9.16 5.86
N GLY A 103 -4.83 -9.09 6.98
CA GLY A 103 -4.82 -10.09 8.05
C GLY A 103 -5.19 -11.49 7.55
N ASP A 104 -6.28 -11.60 6.78
CA ASP A 104 -6.73 -12.85 6.15
C ASP A 104 -5.68 -13.41 5.17
N ALA A 105 -5.11 -12.54 4.33
CA ALA A 105 -4.07 -12.93 3.37
C ALA A 105 -2.80 -13.44 4.08
N LEU A 106 -2.40 -12.79 5.18
CA LEU A 106 -1.24 -13.18 5.99
C LEU A 106 -1.49 -14.52 6.71
N ALA A 107 -2.70 -14.75 7.23
CA ALA A 107 -3.06 -16.04 7.83
C ALA A 107 -3.01 -17.18 6.80
N ALA A 108 -3.51 -16.95 5.59
CA ALA A 108 -3.42 -17.91 4.50
C ALA A 108 -1.95 -18.16 4.10
N ALA A 109 -1.14 -17.10 3.98
CA ALA A 109 0.28 -17.20 3.68
C ALA A 109 1.06 -17.98 4.75
N ALA A 110 0.69 -17.86 6.03
CA ALA A 110 1.26 -18.64 7.10
C ALA A 110 1.01 -20.14 6.94
N SER A 111 -0.18 -20.55 6.48
CA SER A 111 -0.47 -21.96 6.19
C SER A 111 0.43 -22.49 5.08
N THR A 112 0.50 -21.77 3.96
CA THR A 112 1.38 -22.14 2.82
C THR A 112 2.83 -22.26 3.25
N ALA A 113 3.34 -21.28 4.02
CA ALA A 113 4.72 -21.30 4.52
C ALA A 113 5.01 -22.53 5.41
N ARG A 114 4.04 -22.98 6.22
CA ARG A 114 4.18 -24.24 7.01
C ARG A 114 4.24 -25.47 6.11
N ASP A 115 3.35 -25.54 5.13
CA ASP A 115 3.28 -26.67 4.19
C ASP A 115 4.58 -26.80 3.37
N GLU A 116 5.22 -25.67 3.06
CA GLU A 116 6.49 -25.62 2.35
C GLU A 116 7.73 -25.74 3.25
N GLY A 117 7.56 -25.79 4.58
CA GLY A 117 8.64 -25.99 5.55
C GLY A 117 9.36 -24.72 6.02
N PHE A 118 8.84 -23.53 5.72
CA PHE A 118 9.33 -22.23 6.19
C PHE A 118 8.69 -21.83 7.53
N ALA A 119 8.98 -22.57 8.60
CA ALA A 119 8.33 -22.41 9.89
C ALA A 119 8.52 -21.02 10.52
N ASP A 120 9.71 -20.44 10.39
CA ASP A 120 10.02 -19.09 10.89
C ASP A 120 9.23 -18.00 10.16
N VAL A 121 9.12 -18.11 8.83
CA VAL A 121 8.30 -17.21 8.01
C VAL A 121 6.82 -17.37 8.35
N ALA A 122 6.35 -18.60 8.56
CA ALA A 122 4.96 -18.83 8.94
C ALA A 122 4.59 -18.19 10.28
N ASP A 123 5.46 -18.32 11.29
CA ASP A 123 5.22 -17.70 12.61
C ASP A 123 5.30 -16.18 12.54
N TRP A 124 6.17 -15.65 11.68
CA TRP A 124 6.18 -14.23 11.36
C TRP A 124 4.87 -13.77 10.71
N PHE A 125 4.34 -14.50 9.73
CA PHE A 125 3.06 -14.16 9.10
C PHE A 125 1.89 -14.20 10.08
N VAL A 126 1.86 -15.16 11.03
CA VAL A 126 0.87 -15.15 12.11
C VAL A 126 0.99 -13.87 12.94
N THR A 127 2.21 -13.48 13.33
CA THR A 127 2.44 -12.25 14.09
C THR A 127 1.95 -11.01 13.33
N LEU A 128 2.16 -10.96 12.02
CA LEU A 128 1.68 -9.85 11.17
C LEU A 128 0.15 -9.86 11.03
N SER A 129 -0.48 -11.03 10.90
CA SER A 129 -1.94 -11.16 10.86
C SER A 129 -2.58 -10.65 12.16
N GLU A 130 -2.02 -11.02 13.32
CA GLU A 130 -2.45 -10.51 14.63
C GLU A 130 -2.19 -9.00 14.79
N ALA A 131 -1.15 -8.45 14.16
CA ALA A 131 -0.91 -7.01 14.13
C ALA A 131 -1.98 -6.28 13.32
N ALA A 132 -2.38 -6.82 12.16
CA ALA A 132 -3.42 -6.25 11.33
C ALA A 132 -4.77 -6.16 12.07
N GLU A 133 -5.14 -7.19 12.83
CA GLU A 133 -6.34 -7.17 13.68
C GLU A 133 -6.29 -6.06 14.76
N ARG A 134 -5.11 -5.83 15.35
CA ARG A 134 -4.92 -4.73 16.31
C ARG A 134 -5.01 -3.36 15.63
N HIS A 135 -4.50 -3.21 14.41
CA HIS A 135 -4.63 -1.98 13.64
C HIS A 135 -6.09 -1.72 13.27
N ALA A 136 -6.81 -2.71 12.76
CA ALA A 136 -8.24 -2.62 12.48
C ALA A 136 -9.03 -2.20 13.74
N SER A 137 -8.73 -2.81 14.90
CA SER A 137 -9.34 -2.45 16.18
C SER A 137 -9.06 -0.99 16.56
N LYS A 138 -7.82 -0.51 16.37
CA LYS A 138 -7.42 0.88 16.64
C LYS A 138 -8.17 1.88 15.74
N LEU A 139 -8.31 1.57 14.44
CA LEU A 139 -9.02 2.42 13.48
C LEU A 139 -10.54 2.44 13.73
N SER A 140 -11.11 1.33 14.21
CA SER A 140 -12.54 1.23 14.52
C SER A 140 -12.94 1.85 15.88
N SER A 141 -11.96 2.21 16.71
CA SER A 141 -12.24 2.76 18.04
C SER A 141 -12.72 4.21 17.92
N PRO A 142 -13.86 4.59 18.53
CA PRO A 142 -14.32 5.97 18.50
C PRO A 142 -13.24 6.87 19.10
N ASN A 143 -12.95 7.98 18.42
CA ASN A 143 -11.98 8.95 18.88
C ASN A 143 -12.48 9.62 20.17
N ASN A 144 -12.10 9.07 21.33
CA ASN A 144 -12.39 9.67 22.63
C ASN A 144 -11.44 10.86 22.85
N GLY A 145 -11.59 11.90 22.02
CA GLY A 145 -10.86 13.15 22.18
C GLY A 145 -11.28 13.83 23.48
N SER A 146 -10.33 13.95 24.42
CA SER A 146 -10.33 14.98 25.46
C SER A 146 -10.00 16.33 24.86
#